data_AF-A0A931BYC3-F1
#
_entry.id   AF-A0A931BYC3-F1
#
_cell.length_a   1.000
_cell.length_b   1.000
_cell.length_c   1.000
_cell.angle_alpha   90.00
_cell.angle_beta   90.00
_cell.angle_gamma   90.00
#
_symmetry.space_group_name_H-M   'P 1'
#
loop_
_entity.id
_entity.type
_entity.pdbx_description
1 polymer ?
#
loop_
_entity_poly.entity_id
_entity_poly.type
_entity_poly.pdbx_seq_one_letter_code
_entity_poly.pdbx_strand_id
1 'polypeptide(L)'
;MLLLPIMNKRITHLLSPIPGKCLSWFVTGMLLVVLMCIFTEVSAQSGGDCEATADPGEIDGPTQVCYGAGGVVYSVAAGDASYTYEWTLPEGASIITGDKTNEITVDFNDAASGNRNITVTAVNGCGDKSAAMSSLGLEIYPLPKEPATTAVTRYGPGSVQWAASGAPEGGSYPWYVSNTTAEPIAGATAAVYDTPKLTQPTTTYYVATVSTAGCESSIRSDVAAYIKALPEATIEKVNPGENQCGNPNVNESVEFALTGSTKNAANGILKWEAFYEEGSGITRVDIDYPTTTTPKVHVFGTGSVTVRFTATNDGYTSTPAEIILKVNPVAKSIGSIKSDPENPIAGKAGKFTVDSNIIENGNVGSYQWYTNEGGSGEDKWKLVPIDNQTGRFKTLEITSVPTTLLQVRCDITPIYTNNCYTNLSATTGAYTIESELIVLPVEIIYLQASKQGSNVVLEWATAQEENNKGFFVEMSTDGLSYTSLGFVESKNGNAAVEQLYTFTDRERGKQGTRYYRLRQVDVDGTTAYFGPKTVNFGAAANRVQVYPNPFSSEINLDIEAARAGTVIVTVTNALGRQLLQRKISVQPGANPGKLMLDAHLPQGMYFIHTQMGDLHNSFKMLKQ
;
A
#
# COMPACT_ATOMS: atom_id res chain seq x y z
N MET A 1 -23.54 -60.18 -17.81
CA MET A 1 -23.07 -61.47 -17.27
C MET A 1 -24.30 -62.11 -16.62
N LEU A 2 -25.01 -63.04 -17.26
CA LEU A 2 -24.70 -64.49 -17.31
C LEU A 2 -24.58 -65.06 -15.89
N LEU A 3 -25.47 -65.95 -15.40
CA LEU A 3 -26.11 -67.10 -16.07
C LEU A 3 -27.54 -67.45 -15.58
N LEU A 4 -28.32 -68.05 -16.50
CA LEU A 4 -29.46 -68.96 -16.24
C LEU A 4 -29.01 -70.42 -16.62
N PRO A 5 -29.89 -71.42 -16.84
CA PRO A 5 -30.43 -72.30 -15.80
C PRO A 5 -30.21 -73.81 -16.10
N ILE A 6 -30.40 -74.72 -15.13
CA ILE A 6 -30.50 -76.17 -15.40
C ILE A 6 -31.66 -76.82 -14.62
N MET A 7 -32.39 -77.71 -15.31
CA MET A 7 -33.54 -78.47 -14.82
C MET A 7 -33.10 -79.75 -14.08
N ASN A 8 -34.03 -80.38 -13.33
CA ASN A 8 -34.37 -81.76 -13.68
C ASN A 8 -35.79 -82.20 -13.29
N LYS A 9 -36.34 -83.16 -14.04
CA LYS A 9 -37.56 -83.91 -13.68
C LYS A 9 -37.17 -85.21 -12.98
N ARG A 10 -38.06 -85.73 -12.12
CA ARG A 10 -38.43 -87.16 -12.20
C ARG A 10 -39.83 -87.42 -11.65
N ILE A 11 -40.50 -88.38 -12.30
CA ILE A 11 -41.82 -88.90 -11.94
C ILE A 11 -41.61 -90.23 -11.21
N THR A 12 -42.43 -90.54 -10.21
CA THR A 12 -42.57 -91.92 -9.72
C THR A 12 -43.99 -92.16 -9.21
N HIS A 13 -44.84 -92.76 -10.04
CA HIS A 13 -46.05 -93.45 -9.57
C HIS A 13 -45.67 -94.85 -9.09
N LEU A 14 -46.31 -95.34 -8.02
CA LEU A 14 -46.50 -96.77 -7.78
C LEU A 14 -48.00 -97.05 -7.65
N LEU A 15 -48.45 -98.17 -8.22
CA LEU A 15 -49.85 -98.59 -8.25
C LEU A 15 -49.97 -100.11 -8.07
N SER A 16 -50.51 -100.54 -6.91
CA SER A 16 -51.01 -101.91 -6.67
C SER A 16 -49.92 -103.03 -6.71
N PRO A 17 -50.18 -104.34 -6.43
CA PRO A 17 -51.41 -105.12 -6.69
C PRO A 17 -52.09 -105.77 -5.46
N ILE A 18 -53.29 -106.32 -5.71
CA ILE A 18 -54.12 -107.15 -4.81
C ILE A 18 -53.70 -108.64 -4.95
N PRO A 19 -54.03 -109.55 -4.01
CA PRO A 19 -55.06 -110.56 -4.38
C PRO A 19 -55.93 -111.19 -3.27
N GLY A 20 -57.22 -111.39 -3.58
CA GLY A 20 -58.07 -112.49 -3.07
C GLY A 20 -58.97 -112.18 -1.86
N LYS A 21 -60.13 -112.84 -1.65
CA LYS A 21 -60.88 -113.94 -2.34
C LYS A 21 -62.38 -113.82 -1.91
N CYS A 22 -63.42 -114.41 -2.52
CA CYS A 22 -63.64 -115.12 -3.79
C CYS A 22 -65.17 -115.12 -4.09
N LEU A 23 -65.58 -115.45 -5.31
CA LEU A 23 -66.98 -115.76 -5.64
C LEU A 23 -67.34 -117.22 -5.27
N SER A 24 -68.62 -117.58 -5.30
CA SER A 24 -69.16 -118.91 -4.92
C SER A 24 -69.01 -119.99 -6.01
N TRP A 25 -69.25 -121.26 -5.66
CA TRP A 25 -70.17 -122.20 -6.35
C TRP A 25 -70.28 -123.57 -5.63
N PHE A 26 -71.27 -124.37 -6.04
CA PHE A 26 -71.71 -125.67 -5.47
C PHE A 26 -70.66 -126.81 -5.56
N VAL A 27 -70.71 -127.96 -4.87
CA VAL A 27 -71.71 -128.62 -3.96
C VAL A 27 -70.94 -129.34 -2.79
N THR A 28 -71.34 -130.36 -2.00
CA THR A 28 -72.46 -131.38 -1.96
C THR A 28 -72.70 -131.89 -0.53
N GLY A 29 -73.97 -132.14 -0.15
CA GLY A 29 -74.39 -133.02 0.97
C GLY A 29 -74.36 -132.42 2.40
N MET A 30 -75.27 -132.75 3.31
CA MET A 30 -76.55 -133.48 3.19
C MET A 30 -77.48 -133.19 4.40
N LEU A 31 -78.75 -132.87 4.11
CA LEU A 31 -79.94 -132.88 5.01
C LEU A 31 -80.21 -131.71 6.01
N LEU A 32 -81.53 -131.41 6.11
CA LEU A 32 -82.33 -130.83 7.22
C LEU A 32 -82.59 -129.30 7.37
N VAL A 33 -83.90 -128.99 7.39
CA VAL A 33 -84.69 -127.83 7.90
C VAL A 33 -84.43 -126.38 7.43
N VAL A 34 -85.30 -125.99 6.49
CA VAL A 34 -86.00 -124.70 6.30
C VAL A 34 -85.84 -123.59 7.38
N LEU A 35 -85.17 -122.51 6.98
CA LEU A 35 -85.54 -121.09 7.07
C LEU A 35 -86.50 -120.60 8.20
N MET A 36 -86.01 -119.66 9.02
CA MET A 36 -86.83 -118.72 9.81
C MET A 36 -86.70 -117.29 9.24
N CYS A 37 -87.78 -116.51 9.29
CA CYS A 37 -87.77 -115.06 9.07
C CYS A 37 -88.39 -114.33 10.26
N ILE A 38 -87.62 -113.50 10.95
CA ILE A 38 -88.12 -112.46 11.86
C ILE A 38 -87.23 -111.22 11.67
N PHE A 39 -87.84 -110.03 11.53
CA PHE A 39 -87.13 -108.74 11.53
C PHE A 39 -86.82 -108.29 12.96
N THR A 40 -85.61 -107.79 13.21
CA THR A 40 -85.35 -106.82 14.29
C THR A 40 -84.35 -105.77 13.80
N GLU A 41 -84.57 -104.55 14.28
CA GLU A 41 -84.13 -103.27 13.76
C GLU A 41 -82.60 -103.04 13.75
N VAL A 42 -82.18 -102.07 12.93
CA VAL A 42 -80.89 -101.39 13.12
C VAL A 42 -80.95 -100.65 14.45
N SER A 43 -80.14 -101.06 15.42
CA SER A 43 -79.92 -100.24 16.61
C SER A 43 -79.20 -98.97 16.17
N ALA A 44 -79.92 -97.85 16.13
CA ALA A 44 -79.28 -96.54 16.12
C ALA A 44 -78.39 -96.47 17.37
N GLN A 45 -77.08 -96.40 17.16
CA GLN A 45 -76.19 -96.02 18.25
C GLN A 45 -76.59 -94.61 18.67
N SER A 46 -76.75 -94.41 19.99
CA SER A 46 -77.30 -93.18 20.57
C SER A 46 -76.66 -91.94 19.94
N GLY A 47 -77.47 -90.94 19.63
CA GLY A 47 -76.95 -89.64 19.21
C GLY A 47 -75.93 -89.14 20.22
N GLY A 48 -74.85 -88.51 19.75
CA GLY A 48 -74.03 -87.70 20.63
C GLY A 48 -74.88 -86.51 21.07
N ASP A 49 -75.05 -86.34 22.38
CA ASP A 49 -75.85 -85.24 22.92
C ASP A 49 -75.21 -83.91 22.52
N CYS A 50 -75.86 -83.12 21.66
CA CYS A 50 -75.45 -81.75 21.35
C CYS A 50 -75.80 -80.76 22.50
N GLU A 51 -75.81 -81.22 23.75
CA GLU A 51 -75.89 -80.36 24.95
C GLU A 51 -74.56 -79.60 25.14
N ALA A 52 -74.30 -78.63 24.27
CA ALA A 52 -73.07 -77.86 24.26
C ALA A 52 -73.12 -76.73 25.28
N THR A 53 -72.40 -76.90 26.40
CA THR A 53 -71.98 -75.79 27.29
C THR A 53 -70.83 -74.99 26.65
N ALA A 54 -71.03 -74.53 25.42
CA ALA A 54 -70.05 -73.78 24.65
C ALA A 54 -70.00 -72.31 25.13
N ASP A 55 -69.23 -72.02 26.17
CA ASP A 55 -68.98 -70.65 26.60
C ASP A 55 -68.27 -69.87 25.46
N PRO A 56 -68.82 -68.75 24.96
CA PRO A 56 -68.14 -67.92 23.96
C PRO A 56 -66.85 -67.26 24.46
N GLY A 57 -66.62 -67.19 25.78
CA GLY A 57 -65.44 -66.54 26.36
C GLY A 57 -65.54 -65.01 26.41
N GLU A 58 -64.66 -64.37 27.19
CA GLU A 58 -64.61 -62.91 27.33
C GLU A 58 -64.17 -62.24 26.02
N ILE A 59 -64.82 -61.11 25.67
CA ILE A 59 -64.49 -60.34 24.47
C ILE A 59 -63.32 -59.41 24.79
N ASP A 60 -62.18 -59.62 24.13
CA ASP A 60 -61.05 -58.69 24.13
C ASP A 60 -61.18 -57.68 22.98
N GLY A 61 -60.76 -56.44 23.22
CA GLY A 61 -60.90 -55.31 22.31
C GLY A 61 -61.13 -53.97 23.03
N PRO A 62 -61.07 -52.84 22.30
CA PRO A 62 -61.18 -51.51 22.91
C PRO A 62 -62.62 -51.17 23.32
N THR A 63 -62.79 -50.74 24.58
CA THR A 63 -64.10 -50.31 25.13
C THR A 63 -64.45 -48.85 24.82
N GLN A 64 -63.49 -48.05 24.37
CA GLN A 64 -63.71 -46.69 23.87
C GLN A 64 -63.21 -46.62 22.42
N VAL A 65 -64.07 -46.14 21.51
CA VAL A 65 -63.84 -46.19 20.06
C VAL A 65 -64.29 -44.89 19.41
N CYS A 66 -63.66 -44.53 18.30
CA CYS A 66 -63.99 -43.35 17.51
C CYS A 66 -64.63 -43.77 16.19
N TYR A 67 -65.87 -43.37 15.91
CA TYR A 67 -66.51 -43.77 14.64
C TYR A 67 -65.82 -43.10 13.44
N GLY A 68 -65.59 -43.84 12.36
CA GLY A 68 -64.73 -43.42 11.25
C GLY A 68 -63.24 -43.72 11.44
N ALA A 69 -62.78 -44.11 12.63
CA ALA A 69 -61.50 -44.81 12.80
C ALA A 69 -61.72 -46.29 12.48
N GLY A 70 -61.65 -46.64 11.19
CA GLY A 70 -61.94 -47.98 10.70
C GLY A 70 -60.89 -49.02 11.09
N GLY A 71 -61.28 -50.30 11.02
CA GLY A 71 -60.37 -51.42 11.29
C GLY A 71 -60.24 -51.87 12.75
N VAL A 72 -61.27 -51.68 13.58
CA VAL A 72 -61.22 -52.01 15.02
C VAL A 72 -61.36 -53.52 15.25
N VAL A 73 -60.38 -54.16 15.88
CA VAL A 73 -60.39 -55.61 16.15
C VAL A 73 -61.10 -55.92 17.48
N TYR A 74 -61.95 -56.95 17.46
CA TYR A 74 -62.48 -57.62 18.66
C TYR A 74 -62.28 -59.12 18.52
N SER A 75 -61.97 -59.80 19.62
CA SER A 75 -61.78 -61.25 19.62
C SER A 75 -62.37 -61.90 20.86
N VAL A 76 -62.52 -63.22 20.81
CA VAL A 76 -62.65 -64.09 21.99
C VAL A 76 -61.58 -65.17 21.95
N ALA A 77 -61.23 -65.71 23.12
CA ALA A 77 -60.32 -66.83 23.23
C ALA A 77 -60.82 -68.02 22.39
N ALA A 78 -59.95 -68.59 21.56
CA ALA A 78 -60.33 -69.68 20.66
C ALA A 78 -60.73 -70.94 21.45
N GLY A 79 -62.01 -71.32 21.35
CA GLY A 79 -62.56 -72.56 21.89
C GLY A 79 -62.22 -73.79 21.04
N ASP A 80 -63.14 -74.75 20.98
CA ASP A 80 -62.97 -75.94 20.14
C ASP A 80 -62.93 -75.55 18.64
N ALA A 81 -62.11 -76.25 17.85
CA ALA A 81 -61.94 -75.98 16.42
C ALA A 81 -63.19 -76.28 15.57
N SER A 82 -64.23 -76.89 16.14
CA SER A 82 -65.56 -77.06 15.55
C SER A 82 -66.53 -75.90 15.79
N TYR A 83 -66.15 -74.88 16.59
CA TYR A 83 -67.02 -73.76 16.92
C TYR A 83 -66.97 -72.64 15.86
N THR A 84 -68.12 -72.02 15.62
CA THR A 84 -68.26 -70.74 14.90
C THR A 84 -68.94 -69.71 15.81
N TYR A 85 -68.82 -68.43 15.50
CA TYR A 85 -69.16 -67.35 16.45
C TYR A 85 -70.12 -66.35 15.80
N GLU A 86 -71.35 -66.27 16.32
CA GLU A 86 -72.30 -65.25 15.87
C GLU A 86 -72.09 -63.94 16.66
N TRP A 87 -71.53 -62.95 15.97
CA TRP A 87 -71.36 -61.59 16.47
C TRP A 87 -72.59 -60.74 16.13
N THR A 88 -73.11 -60.01 17.12
CA THR A 88 -74.12 -58.96 16.92
C THR A 88 -73.49 -57.61 17.23
N LEU A 89 -73.56 -56.71 16.24
CA LEU A 89 -73.04 -55.36 16.29
C LEU A 89 -74.17 -54.33 16.53
N PRO A 90 -73.87 -53.16 17.10
CA PRO A 90 -74.83 -52.07 17.18
C PRO A 90 -75.18 -51.50 15.78
N GLU A 91 -76.33 -50.81 15.69
CA GLU A 91 -76.66 -50.01 14.51
C GLU A 91 -75.52 -49.02 14.20
N GLY A 92 -75.13 -48.93 12.93
CA GLY A 92 -73.99 -48.13 12.47
C GLY A 92 -72.63 -48.83 12.50
N ALA A 93 -72.55 -50.10 12.94
CA ALA A 93 -71.32 -50.88 12.90
C ALA A 93 -71.40 -52.06 11.91
N SER A 94 -70.28 -52.42 11.29
CA SER A 94 -70.21 -53.47 10.27
C SER A 94 -68.91 -54.28 10.32
N ILE A 95 -69.01 -55.61 10.20
CA ILE A 95 -67.85 -56.51 10.09
C ILE A 95 -67.20 -56.31 8.71
N ILE A 96 -65.91 -56.00 8.69
CA ILE A 96 -65.06 -55.89 7.50
C ILE A 96 -64.49 -57.27 7.13
N THR A 97 -63.96 -57.97 8.15
CA THR A 97 -63.27 -59.25 8.06
C THR A 97 -63.54 -60.08 9.31
N GLY A 98 -63.46 -61.41 9.18
CA GLY A 98 -63.59 -62.34 10.31
C GLY A 98 -65.00 -62.83 10.62
N ASP A 99 -66.01 -62.56 9.77
CA ASP A 99 -67.38 -63.07 9.97
C ASP A 99 -67.39 -64.57 10.31
N LYS A 100 -68.12 -64.92 11.37
CA LYS A 100 -68.26 -66.26 11.97
C LYS A 100 -67.01 -66.87 12.63
N THR A 101 -65.90 -66.14 12.71
CA THR A 101 -64.69 -66.57 13.43
C THR A 101 -64.61 -65.95 14.84
N ASN A 102 -63.65 -66.41 15.65
CA ASN A 102 -63.41 -65.88 17.00
C ASN A 102 -62.72 -64.49 17.00
N GLU A 103 -62.38 -63.91 15.85
CA GLU A 103 -61.75 -62.60 15.71
C GLU A 103 -62.39 -61.83 14.55
N ILE A 104 -63.02 -60.69 14.83
CA ILE A 104 -63.60 -59.81 13.81
C ILE A 104 -62.88 -58.47 13.74
N THR A 105 -62.92 -57.86 12.57
CA THR A 105 -62.55 -56.45 12.38
C THR A 105 -63.80 -55.66 12.02
N VAL A 106 -64.02 -54.52 12.67
CA VAL A 106 -65.26 -53.75 12.64
C VAL A 106 -64.99 -52.30 12.25
N ASP A 107 -65.81 -51.79 11.33
CA ASP A 107 -65.96 -50.36 11.07
C ASP A 107 -67.19 -49.82 11.82
N PHE A 108 -67.09 -48.57 12.29
CA PHE A 108 -68.16 -47.85 12.98
C PHE A 108 -68.45 -46.53 12.26
N ASN A 109 -69.73 -46.18 12.08
CA ASN A 109 -70.19 -44.88 11.58
C ASN A 109 -70.97 -44.09 12.65
N ASP A 110 -71.49 -42.92 12.29
CA ASP A 110 -72.15 -41.97 13.18
C ASP A 110 -73.41 -42.51 13.88
N ALA A 111 -74.13 -43.46 13.27
CA ALA A 111 -75.28 -44.11 13.91
C ALA A 111 -74.89 -44.99 15.12
N ALA A 112 -73.62 -45.40 15.23
CA ALA A 112 -73.12 -46.16 16.38
C ALA A 112 -72.83 -45.28 17.62
N SER A 113 -72.91 -43.95 17.51
CA SER A 113 -72.43 -43.01 18.54
C SER A 113 -73.13 -43.07 19.91
N GLY A 114 -72.33 -42.89 20.96
CA GLY A 114 -72.70 -43.05 22.37
C GLY A 114 -72.51 -44.47 22.89
N ASN A 115 -73.16 -44.79 24.01
CA ASN A 115 -73.05 -46.12 24.62
C ASN A 115 -73.73 -47.17 23.73
N ARG A 116 -73.04 -48.28 23.48
CA ARG A 116 -73.50 -49.46 22.72
C ARG A 116 -72.94 -50.72 23.38
N ASN A 117 -73.44 -51.88 22.95
CA ASN A 117 -72.83 -53.15 23.26
C ASN A 117 -72.46 -53.87 21.95
N ILE A 118 -71.34 -54.59 21.98
CA ILE A 118 -71.10 -55.73 21.09
C ILE A 118 -71.41 -57.02 21.86
N THR A 119 -71.96 -58.03 21.19
CA THR A 119 -72.21 -59.34 21.80
C THR A 119 -71.79 -60.48 20.89
N VAL A 120 -71.36 -61.60 21.46
CA VAL A 120 -71.02 -62.82 20.71
C VAL A 120 -71.60 -64.06 21.38
N THR A 121 -72.05 -65.01 20.56
CA THR A 121 -72.56 -66.32 20.97
C THR A 121 -71.84 -67.41 20.20
N ALA A 122 -71.29 -68.41 20.88
CA ALA A 122 -70.67 -69.56 20.24
C ALA A 122 -71.74 -70.51 19.67
N VAL A 123 -71.45 -71.11 18.52
CA VAL A 123 -72.29 -72.06 17.81
C VAL A 123 -71.47 -73.32 17.56
N ASN A 124 -71.98 -74.46 18.04
CA ASN A 124 -71.26 -75.74 17.99
C ASN A 124 -71.24 -76.34 16.56
N GLY A 125 -70.50 -77.45 16.38
CA GLY A 125 -70.48 -78.19 15.11
C GLY A 125 -71.80 -78.88 14.71
N CYS A 126 -72.81 -78.94 15.59
CA CYS A 126 -74.17 -79.37 15.27
C CYS A 126 -75.03 -78.22 14.69
N GLY A 127 -74.64 -76.96 14.91
CA GLY A 127 -75.40 -75.75 14.59
C GLY A 127 -76.19 -75.16 15.76
N ASP A 128 -76.09 -75.72 16.97
CA ASP A 128 -76.75 -75.20 18.16
C ASP A 128 -76.00 -74.01 18.75
N LYS A 129 -76.74 -72.98 19.13
CA LYS A 129 -76.21 -71.78 19.80
C LYS A 129 -76.10 -72.03 21.29
N SER A 130 -75.04 -71.50 21.88
CA SER A 130 -74.87 -71.49 23.33
C SER A 130 -76.01 -70.74 24.03
N ALA A 131 -76.36 -71.21 25.24
CA ALA A 131 -77.20 -70.45 26.16
C ALA A 131 -76.44 -69.30 26.84
N ALA A 132 -75.10 -69.27 26.73
CA ALA A 132 -74.25 -68.18 27.20
C ALA A 132 -73.96 -67.20 26.05
N MET A 133 -74.02 -65.90 26.36
CA MET A 133 -73.68 -64.80 25.46
C MET A 133 -72.73 -63.86 26.19
N SER A 134 -71.60 -63.55 25.59
CA SER A 134 -70.69 -62.52 26.08
C SER A 134 -71.08 -61.16 25.53
N SER A 135 -70.93 -60.11 26.34
CA SER A 135 -71.20 -58.73 25.95
C SER A 135 -70.12 -57.79 26.47
N LEU A 136 -69.61 -56.93 25.59
CA LEU A 136 -68.69 -55.85 25.93
C LEU A 136 -69.40 -54.51 25.72
N GLY A 137 -69.37 -53.66 26.74
CA GLY A 137 -69.87 -52.28 26.66
C GLY A 137 -68.86 -51.40 25.92
N LEU A 138 -69.36 -50.67 24.92
CA LEU A 138 -68.60 -49.75 24.07
C LEU A 138 -69.10 -48.32 24.27
N GLU A 139 -68.18 -47.37 24.34
CA GLU A 139 -68.48 -45.94 24.30
C GLU A 139 -67.91 -45.35 23.01
N ILE A 140 -68.81 -45.00 22.07
CA ILE A 140 -68.43 -44.69 20.69
C ILE A 140 -68.53 -43.18 20.43
N TYR A 141 -67.39 -42.55 20.27
CA TYR A 141 -67.24 -41.09 20.17
C TYR A 141 -67.16 -40.61 18.71
N PRO A 142 -67.57 -39.35 18.43
CA PRO A 142 -67.28 -38.69 17.17
C PRO A 142 -65.80 -38.32 17.05
N LEU A 143 -65.25 -38.41 15.84
CA LEU A 143 -64.00 -37.72 15.51
C LEU A 143 -64.23 -36.20 15.63
N PRO A 144 -63.28 -35.45 16.23
CA PRO A 144 -63.38 -34.01 16.30
C PRO A 144 -63.14 -33.39 14.92
N LYS A 145 -63.58 -32.14 14.74
CA LYS A 145 -63.38 -31.39 13.50
C LYS A 145 -61.89 -31.09 13.27
N GLU A 146 -61.46 -31.13 12.01
CA GLU A 146 -60.17 -30.55 11.56
C GLU A 146 -59.90 -29.16 12.20
N PRO A 147 -58.67 -28.88 12.66
CA PRO A 147 -58.36 -27.60 13.30
C PRO A 147 -58.32 -26.45 12.29
N ALA A 148 -58.77 -25.27 12.68
CA ALA A 148 -58.53 -24.04 11.92
C ALA A 148 -57.17 -23.44 12.32
N THR A 149 -56.30 -23.22 11.33
CA THR A 149 -54.93 -22.69 11.46
C THR A 149 -54.80 -21.33 10.76
N THR A 150 -53.67 -20.65 10.88
CA THR A 150 -53.34 -19.46 10.09
C THR A 150 -51.83 -19.39 9.84
N ALA A 151 -51.44 -19.13 8.59
CA ALA A 151 -50.03 -19.04 8.22
C ALA A 151 -49.37 -17.76 8.77
N VAL A 152 -48.13 -17.89 9.26
CA VAL A 152 -47.39 -16.80 9.92
C VAL A 152 -46.26 -16.31 9.02
N THR A 153 -46.15 -14.99 8.84
CA THR A 153 -45.02 -14.36 8.13
C THR A 153 -44.05 -13.74 9.13
N ARG A 154 -42.76 -14.04 8.97
CA ARG A 154 -41.64 -13.44 9.71
C ARG A 154 -40.61 -12.90 8.71
N TYR A 155 -39.89 -11.84 9.08
CA TYR A 155 -38.67 -11.44 8.40
C TYR A 155 -37.45 -11.92 9.19
N GLY A 156 -36.47 -12.49 8.49
CA GLY A 156 -35.24 -13.06 9.07
C GLY A 156 -35.42 -14.41 9.78
N PRO A 157 -34.33 -15.17 9.97
CA PRO A 157 -34.39 -16.51 10.57
C PRO A 157 -34.67 -16.46 12.07
N GLY A 158 -35.72 -17.14 12.52
CA GLY A 158 -36.21 -17.12 13.91
C GLY A 158 -37.32 -18.12 14.16
N SER A 159 -37.72 -18.27 15.42
CA SER A 159 -38.93 -19.03 15.79
C SER A 159 -40.20 -18.26 15.42
N VAL A 160 -41.27 -18.97 15.11
CA VAL A 160 -42.62 -18.42 15.02
C VAL A 160 -43.52 -19.11 16.04
N GLN A 161 -44.61 -18.45 16.42
CA GLN A 161 -45.67 -19.04 17.22
C GLN A 161 -46.85 -19.33 16.29
N TRP A 162 -47.20 -20.60 16.11
CA TRP A 162 -48.42 -20.98 15.40
C TRP A 162 -49.56 -21.22 16.40
N ALA A 163 -50.80 -21.00 15.94
CA ALA A 163 -52.01 -21.25 16.69
C ALA A 163 -52.99 -22.11 15.89
N ALA A 164 -53.71 -22.97 16.59
CA ALA A 164 -54.76 -23.85 16.09
C ALA A 164 -56.04 -23.68 16.94
N SER A 165 -57.21 -23.93 16.36
CA SER A 165 -58.50 -23.80 17.04
C SER A 165 -59.51 -24.84 16.55
N GLY A 166 -60.54 -25.15 17.34
CA GLY A 166 -61.63 -26.07 16.96
C GLY A 166 -61.64 -27.47 17.60
N ALA A 167 -60.76 -27.77 18.56
CA ALA A 167 -60.89 -28.98 19.37
C ALA A 167 -62.11 -28.87 20.32
N PRO A 168 -62.71 -30.00 20.74
CA PRO A 168 -63.74 -30.03 21.78
C PRO A 168 -63.25 -29.47 23.12
N GLU A 169 -64.18 -29.18 24.03
CA GLU A 169 -63.84 -28.77 25.40
C GLU A 169 -62.99 -29.84 26.11
N GLY A 170 -61.88 -29.44 26.73
CA GLY A 170 -60.89 -30.35 27.31
C GLY A 170 -60.01 -31.10 26.29
N GLY A 171 -60.25 -30.93 24.98
CA GLY A 171 -59.44 -31.53 23.91
C GLY A 171 -58.04 -30.94 23.77
N SER A 172 -57.22 -31.57 22.95
CA SER A 172 -55.82 -31.20 22.70
C SER A 172 -55.50 -31.06 21.21
N TYR A 173 -54.29 -30.57 20.92
CA TYR A 173 -53.81 -30.26 19.57
C TYR A 173 -52.41 -30.87 19.38
N PRO A 174 -52.29 -32.14 18.97
CA PRO A 174 -50.99 -32.71 18.63
C PRO A 174 -50.44 -32.08 17.34
N TRP A 175 -49.17 -31.66 17.37
CA TRP A 175 -48.46 -31.06 16.24
C TRP A 175 -47.52 -32.08 15.58
N TYR A 176 -47.37 -32.00 14.26
CA TYR A 176 -46.63 -32.95 13.44
C TYR A 176 -45.72 -32.23 12.43
N VAL A 177 -44.56 -32.82 12.13
CA VAL A 177 -43.62 -32.30 11.10
C VAL A 177 -44.02 -32.67 9.66
N SER A 178 -44.98 -33.58 9.50
CA SER A 178 -45.53 -34.03 8.21
C SER A 178 -46.98 -34.48 8.40
N ASN A 179 -47.78 -34.52 7.33
CA ASN A 179 -49.09 -35.16 7.37
C ASN A 179 -48.99 -36.70 7.49
N THR A 180 -47.83 -37.28 7.13
CA THR A 180 -47.57 -38.74 7.14
C THR A 180 -46.82 -39.28 8.37
N THR A 181 -46.34 -38.44 9.28
CA THR A 181 -45.67 -38.92 10.51
C THR A 181 -46.69 -39.47 11.49
N ALA A 182 -46.54 -40.73 11.91
CA ALA A 182 -47.44 -41.37 12.87
C ALA A 182 -47.44 -40.63 14.22
N GLU A 183 -46.28 -40.54 14.86
CA GLU A 183 -46.11 -39.88 16.16
C GLU A 183 -46.12 -38.34 16.06
N PRO A 184 -46.74 -37.64 17.04
CA PRO A 184 -46.64 -36.19 17.17
C PRO A 184 -45.30 -35.75 17.76
N ILE A 185 -45.05 -34.44 17.67
CA ILE A 185 -43.93 -33.77 18.32
C ILE A 185 -44.13 -33.86 19.85
N ALA A 186 -43.22 -34.55 20.53
CA ALA A 186 -43.34 -34.84 21.96
C ALA A 186 -43.59 -33.57 22.81
N GLY A 187 -44.69 -33.57 23.56
CA GLY A 187 -45.12 -32.44 24.41
C GLY A 187 -45.88 -31.32 23.68
N ALA A 188 -45.85 -31.25 22.36
CA ALA A 188 -46.61 -30.27 21.58
C ALA A 188 -48.08 -30.70 21.45
N THR A 189 -48.86 -30.43 22.50
CA THR A 189 -50.29 -30.80 22.62
C THR A 189 -51.21 -29.59 22.85
N ALA A 190 -50.66 -28.39 23.00
CA ALA A 190 -51.41 -27.16 23.23
C ALA A 190 -51.91 -26.53 21.93
N ALA A 191 -52.96 -25.72 22.01
CA ALA A 191 -53.49 -24.92 20.90
C ALA A 191 -52.49 -23.92 20.27
N VAL A 192 -51.34 -23.72 20.93
CA VAL A 192 -50.25 -22.83 20.52
C VAL A 192 -48.94 -23.62 20.54
N TYR A 193 -48.12 -23.49 19.50
CA TYR A 193 -46.81 -24.12 19.40
C TYR A 193 -45.74 -23.13 18.92
N ASP A 194 -44.69 -22.99 19.72
CA ASP A 194 -43.50 -22.20 19.40
C ASP A 194 -42.48 -23.08 18.67
N THR A 195 -42.12 -22.71 17.44
CA THR A 195 -41.23 -23.53 16.61
C THR A 195 -39.78 -23.45 17.07
N PRO A 196 -38.96 -24.46 16.74
CA PRO A 196 -37.51 -24.28 16.60
C PRO A 196 -37.18 -23.12 15.65
N LYS A 197 -35.93 -22.62 15.69
CA LYS A 197 -35.49 -21.53 14.81
C LYS A 197 -35.58 -21.94 13.34
N LEU A 198 -36.47 -21.29 12.59
CA LEU A 198 -36.65 -21.53 11.16
C LEU A 198 -35.66 -20.70 10.34
N THR A 199 -35.18 -21.28 9.24
CA THR A 199 -34.23 -20.64 8.30
C THR A 199 -34.63 -20.80 6.82
N GLN A 200 -35.57 -21.69 6.51
CA GLN A 200 -36.04 -21.93 5.15
C GLN A 200 -37.14 -20.92 4.77
N PRO A 201 -37.22 -20.46 3.50
CA PRO A 201 -38.16 -19.41 3.08
C PRO A 201 -39.63 -19.79 3.26
N THR A 202 -39.92 -21.09 3.22
CA THR A 202 -41.21 -21.68 3.63
C THR A 202 -40.93 -22.88 4.52
N THR A 203 -41.74 -23.09 5.55
CA THR A 203 -41.78 -24.34 6.34
C THR A 203 -43.23 -24.63 6.69
N THR A 204 -43.69 -25.86 6.47
CA THR A 204 -45.08 -26.28 6.73
C THR A 204 -45.07 -27.42 7.73
N TYR A 205 -45.81 -27.26 8.82
CA TYR A 205 -46.13 -28.33 9.78
C TYR A 205 -47.62 -28.65 9.67
N TYR A 206 -48.08 -29.63 10.45
CA TYR A 206 -49.47 -30.06 10.49
C TYR A 206 -49.95 -30.17 11.93
N VAL A 207 -51.25 -30.04 12.16
CA VAL A 207 -51.86 -30.16 13.48
C VAL A 207 -53.22 -30.86 13.35
N ALA A 208 -53.54 -31.70 14.33
CA ALA A 208 -54.86 -32.30 14.46
C ALA A 208 -55.62 -31.70 15.65
N THR A 209 -56.91 -32.02 15.79
CA THR A 209 -57.59 -31.92 17.09
C THR A 209 -57.74 -33.32 17.67
N VAL A 210 -57.71 -33.43 19.00
CA VAL A 210 -57.96 -34.68 19.73
C VAL A 210 -59.01 -34.43 20.81
N SER A 211 -60.04 -35.28 20.88
CA SER A 211 -61.07 -35.20 21.93
C SER A 211 -60.55 -35.69 23.29
N THR A 212 -61.27 -35.41 24.38
CA THR A 212 -60.98 -35.98 25.71
C THR A 212 -61.01 -37.51 25.76
N ALA A 213 -61.65 -38.16 24.77
CA ALA A 213 -61.70 -39.61 24.60
C ALA A 213 -60.60 -40.16 23.67
N GLY A 214 -59.63 -39.33 23.26
CA GLY A 214 -58.50 -39.75 22.44
C GLY A 214 -58.74 -39.78 20.93
N CYS A 215 -59.93 -39.38 20.44
CA CYS A 215 -60.23 -39.38 19.01
C CYS A 215 -59.51 -38.24 18.28
N GLU A 216 -58.63 -38.54 17.33
CA GLU A 216 -57.97 -37.57 16.45
C GLU A 216 -58.86 -37.18 15.26
N SER A 217 -58.76 -35.94 14.76
CA SER A 217 -59.45 -35.51 13.53
C SER A 217 -58.95 -36.25 12.29
N SER A 218 -59.86 -36.72 11.43
CA SER A 218 -59.55 -37.49 10.20
C SER A 218 -58.70 -36.74 9.17
N ILE A 219 -58.59 -35.41 9.29
CA ILE A 219 -57.70 -34.55 8.50
C ILE A 219 -56.82 -33.77 9.48
N ARG A 220 -55.53 -33.66 9.15
CA ARG A 220 -54.57 -32.78 9.81
C ARG A 220 -54.41 -31.52 8.95
N SER A 221 -54.77 -30.37 9.50
CA SER A 221 -54.65 -29.09 8.80
C SER A 221 -53.19 -28.69 8.71
N ASP A 222 -52.77 -28.16 7.56
CA ASP A 222 -51.43 -27.62 7.40
C ASP A 222 -51.34 -26.22 8.03
N VAL A 223 -50.11 -25.83 8.36
CA VAL A 223 -49.81 -24.49 8.87
C VAL A 223 -48.40 -24.07 8.43
N ALA A 224 -48.35 -22.99 7.66
CA ALA A 224 -47.13 -22.49 7.05
C ALA A 224 -46.47 -21.37 7.85
N ALA A 225 -45.15 -21.32 7.79
CA ALA A 225 -44.32 -20.19 8.17
C ALA A 225 -43.58 -19.69 6.92
N TYR A 226 -43.70 -18.40 6.63
CA TYR A 226 -42.97 -17.75 5.54
C TYR A 226 -41.86 -16.89 6.12
N ILE A 227 -40.60 -17.26 5.87
CA ILE A 227 -39.42 -16.53 6.32
C ILE A 227 -38.93 -15.65 5.16
N LYS A 228 -39.38 -14.40 5.15
CA LYS A 228 -38.92 -13.38 4.21
C LYS A 228 -37.50 -12.92 4.55
N ALA A 229 -36.72 -12.56 3.54
CA ALA A 229 -35.41 -11.95 3.74
C ALA A 229 -35.53 -10.59 4.44
N LEU A 230 -34.61 -10.28 5.37
CA LEU A 230 -34.59 -8.99 6.06
C LEU A 230 -34.35 -7.83 5.08
N PRO A 231 -34.76 -6.60 5.43
CA PRO A 231 -34.28 -5.39 4.79
C PRO A 231 -32.75 -5.34 4.71
N GLU A 232 -32.26 -4.99 3.53
CA GLU A 232 -30.86 -4.62 3.31
C GLU A 232 -30.81 -3.13 3.00
N ALA A 233 -29.83 -2.42 3.57
CA ALA A 233 -29.50 -1.04 3.23
C ALA A 233 -28.03 -0.99 2.80
N THR A 234 -27.74 -0.20 1.77
CA THR A 234 -26.39 -0.04 1.20
C THR A 234 -26.15 1.42 0.84
N ILE A 235 -24.94 1.92 1.11
CA ILE A 235 -24.47 3.22 0.63
C ILE A 235 -23.63 2.95 -0.63
N GLU A 236 -24.08 3.44 -1.78
CA GLU A 236 -23.49 3.13 -3.09
C GLU A 236 -22.48 4.17 -3.56
N LYS A 237 -22.66 5.43 -3.14
CA LYS A 237 -21.83 6.56 -3.60
C LYS A 237 -21.77 7.68 -2.57
N VAL A 238 -20.61 8.31 -2.49
CA VAL A 238 -20.40 9.64 -1.89
C VAL A 238 -19.81 10.56 -2.96
N ASN A 239 -20.27 11.82 -3.01
CA ASN A 239 -19.78 12.85 -3.90
C ASN A 239 -19.52 14.15 -3.11
N PRO A 240 -18.33 14.79 -3.19
CA PRO A 240 -17.24 14.49 -4.12
C PRO A 240 -16.39 13.26 -3.76
N GLY A 241 -16.59 12.70 -2.57
CA GLY A 241 -15.87 11.54 -2.03
C GLY A 241 -15.78 11.62 -0.50
N GLU A 242 -15.39 10.54 0.16
CA GLU A 242 -15.36 10.42 1.63
C GLU A 242 -14.41 11.41 2.32
N ASN A 243 -13.27 11.72 1.71
CA ASN A 243 -12.28 12.66 2.24
C ASN A 243 -12.38 13.99 1.49
N GLN A 244 -12.59 15.07 2.24
CA GLN A 244 -12.64 16.44 1.73
C GLN A 244 -11.72 17.37 2.51
N CYS A 245 -11.44 18.52 1.91
CA CYS A 245 -10.72 19.62 2.50
C CYS A 245 -11.66 20.77 2.84
N GLY A 246 -11.48 21.39 3.99
CA GLY A 246 -12.18 22.61 4.34
C GLY A 246 -11.60 23.30 5.57
N ASN A 247 -11.99 24.56 5.76
CA ASN A 247 -11.90 25.22 7.06
C ASN A 247 -13.30 25.70 7.50
N PRO A 248 -14.30 24.81 7.54
CA PRO A 248 -15.68 25.16 7.89
C PRO A 248 -15.74 25.71 9.31
N ASN A 249 -15.98 27.01 9.42
CA ASN A 249 -16.38 27.66 10.65
C ASN A 249 -17.86 27.34 10.94
N VAL A 250 -18.41 27.81 12.07
CA VAL A 250 -19.79 27.50 12.50
C VAL A 250 -20.90 27.91 11.52
N ASN A 251 -20.59 28.75 10.51
CA ASN A 251 -21.53 29.24 9.49
C ASN A 251 -21.29 28.65 8.09
N GLU A 252 -20.28 27.80 7.89
CA GLU A 252 -19.90 27.25 6.58
C GLU A 252 -19.74 25.73 6.68
N SER A 253 -20.25 24.97 5.72
CA SER A 253 -20.22 23.50 5.74
C SER A 253 -19.50 22.90 4.54
N VAL A 254 -18.84 21.76 4.75
CA VAL A 254 -18.56 20.85 3.62
C VAL A 254 -19.81 20.00 3.35
N GLU A 255 -20.35 20.10 2.14
CA GLU A 255 -21.47 19.25 1.68
C GLU A 255 -20.94 17.93 1.11
N PHE A 256 -21.54 16.84 1.54
CA PHE A 256 -21.41 15.51 0.94
C PHE A 256 -22.78 15.06 0.41
N ALA A 257 -22.90 14.78 -0.89
CA ALA A 257 -24.08 14.14 -1.46
C ALA A 257 -23.89 12.62 -1.44
N LEU A 258 -24.76 11.90 -0.74
CA LEU A 258 -24.73 10.45 -0.65
C LEU A 258 -25.80 9.83 -1.57
N THR A 259 -25.64 8.55 -1.89
CA THR A 259 -26.67 7.75 -2.54
C THR A 259 -26.74 6.40 -1.84
N GLY A 260 -27.92 6.07 -1.30
CA GLY A 260 -28.20 4.80 -0.67
C GLY A 260 -29.33 4.05 -1.38
N SER A 261 -29.24 2.73 -1.38
CA SER A 261 -30.20 1.81 -1.97
C SER A 261 -30.63 0.73 -0.97
N THR A 262 -31.73 0.03 -1.26
CA THR A 262 -32.27 -1.00 -0.36
C THR A 262 -32.76 -2.22 -1.11
N LYS A 263 -32.73 -3.38 -0.45
CA LYS A 263 -33.45 -4.59 -0.87
C LYS A 263 -34.45 -5.00 0.20
N ASN A 264 -35.50 -5.70 -0.22
CA ASN A 264 -36.57 -6.23 0.66
C ASN A 264 -37.34 -5.14 1.45
N ALA A 265 -37.21 -3.87 1.08
CA ALA A 265 -37.73 -2.71 1.81
C ALA A 265 -38.27 -1.59 0.88
N ALA A 266 -38.82 -1.95 -0.29
CA ALA A 266 -39.26 -0.98 -1.31
C ALA A 266 -40.30 0.05 -0.83
N ASN A 267 -41.11 -0.30 0.19
CA ASN A 267 -42.07 0.59 0.85
C ASN A 267 -41.66 0.92 2.30
N GLY A 268 -40.41 0.66 2.67
CA GLY A 268 -39.91 0.76 4.04
C GLY A 268 -39.57 2.19 4.47
N ILE A 269 -39.50 2.41 5.79
CA ILE A 269 -38.99 3.65 6.38
C ILE A 269 -37.47 3.67 6.25
N LEU A 270 -36.96 4.68 5.55
CA LEU A 270 -35.52 4.91 5.38
C LEU A 270 -35.05 5.95 6.40
N LYS A 271 -33.93 5.67 7.09
CA LYS A 271 -33.35 6.59 8.07
C LYS A 271 -31.85 6.74 7.85
N TRP A 272 -31.41 8.00 7.78
CA TRP A 272 -29.99 8.37 7.83
C TRP A 272 -29.71 9.06 9.17
N GLU A 273 -28.55 8.77 9.76
CA GLU A 273 -28.07 9.35 11.01
C GLU A 273 -26.60 9.72 10.87
N ALA A 274 -26.14 10.73 11.60
CA ALA A 274 -24.73 11.13 11.63
C ALA A 274 -24.23 11.18 13.08
N PHE A 275 -23.03 10.63 13.29
CA PHE A 275 -22.38 10.53 14.61
C PHE A 275 -20.96 11.08 14.51
N TYR A 276 -20.54 11.86 15.51
CA TYR A 276 -19.18 12.37 15.65
C TYR A 276 -18.81 12.42 17.13
N GLU A 277 -17.52 12.32 17.44
CA GLU A 277 -17.06 12.35 18.83
C GLU A 277 -17.01 13.79 19.37
N GLU A 278 -17.39 13.98 20.63
CA GLU A 278 -17.31 15.29 21.28
C GLU A 278 -15.84 15.71 21.44
N GLY A 279 -15.51 16.94 21.01
CA GLY A 279 -14.13 17.42 20.96
C GLY A 279 -13.33 17.02 19.71
N SER A 280 -13.91 16.26 18.76
CA SER A 280 -13.27 15.86 17.49
C SER A 280 -12.92 17.01 16.53
N GLY A 281 -13.37 18.24 16.83
CA GLY A 281 -13.28 19.42 15.96
C GLY A 281 -14.51 19.63 15.06
N ILE A 282 -15.44 18.66 15.00
CA ILE A 282 -16.79 18.85 14.46
C ILE A 282 -17.64 19.64 15.47
N THR A 283 -18.46 20.55 14.97
CA THR A 283 -19.33 21.44 15.77
C THR A 283 -20.82 21.27 15.48
N ARG A 284 -21.17 20.86 14.25
CA ARG A 284 -22.53 20.50 13.84
C ARG A 284 -22.47 19.58 12.63
N VAL A 285 -23.47 18.71 12.50
CA VAL A 285 -23.76 18.01 11.25
C VAL A 285 -25.25 18.10 10.98
N ASP A 286 -25.62 18.70 9.85
CA ASP A 286 -27.01 18.75 9.39
C ASP A 286 -27.20 17.72 8.27
N ILE A 287 -28.41 17.16 8.14
CA ILE A 287 -28.77 16.25 7.04
C ILE A 287 -30.03 16.78 6.35
N ASP A 288 -29.86 17.25 5.12
CA ASP A 288 -30.96 17.62 4.23
C ASP A 288 -31.39 16.41 3.40
N TYR A 289 -32.70 16.27 3.16
CA TYR A 289 -33.29 15.15 2.44
C TYR A 289 -33.99 15.59 1.14
N PRO A 290 -33.25 15.92 0.06
CA PRO A 290 -33.83 16.10 -1.28
C PRO A 290 -34.64 14.89 -1.75
N THR A 291 -34.17 13.69 -1.38
CA THR A 291 -34.96 12.46 -1.35
C THR A 291 -34.54 11.62 -0.14
N THR A 292 -35.29 10.57 0.19
CA THR A 292 -34.95 9.63 1.27
C THR A 292 -33.78 8.70 0.94
N THR A 293 -33.40 8.56 -0.33
CA THR A 293 -32.25 7.77 -0.81
C THR A 293 -31.02 8.61 -1.14
N THR A 294 -31.17 9.93 -1.33
CA THR A 294 -30.08 10.84 -1.71
C THR A 294 -30.01 12.08 -0.79
N PRO A 295 -29.56 11.92 0.47
CA PRO A 295 -29.39 13.05 1.37
C PRO A 295 -28.14 13.87 1.02
N LYS A 296 -28.14 15.12 1.48
CA LYS A 296 -26.95 15.97 1.60
C LYS A 296 -26.56 16.04 3.08
N VAL A 297 -25.32 15.69 3.40
CA VAL A 297 -24.77 15.80 4.75
C VAL A 297 -23.85 17.02 4.80
N HIS A 298 -24.17 17.97 5.67
CA HIS A 298 -23.46 19.23 5.82
C HIS A 298 -22.64 19.22 7.10
N VAL A 299 -21.31 19.15 6.97
CA VAL A 299 -20.38 19.01 8.10
C VAL A 299 -19.74 20.37 8.44
N PHE A 300 -19.93 20.82 9.67
CA PHE A 300 -19.38 22.08 10.20
C PHE A 300 -18.26 21.77 11.21
N GLY A 301 -17.09 22.38 11.04
CA GLY A 301 -15.86 21.98 11.74
C GLY A 301 -15.08 20.86 11.02
N THR A 302 -13.89 20.55 11.52
CA THR A 302 -12.92 19.63 10.90
C THR A 302 -12.73 18.39 11.77
N GLY A 303 -12.79 17.19 11.20
CA GLY A 303 -12.78 15.93 11.94
C GLY A 303 -13.36 14.78 11.10
N SER A 304 -13.91 13.78 11.78
CA SER A 304 -14.59 12.63 11.16
C SER A 304 -16.04 12.50 11.63
N VAL A 305 -16.91 12.10 10.72
CA VAL A 305 -18.35 11.86 10.95
C VAL A 305 -18.71 10.49 10.39
N THR A 306 -19.19 9.59 11.23
CA THR A 306 -19.78 8.33 10.78
C THR A 306 -21.23 8.58 10.39
N VAL A 307 -21.54 8.41 9.10
CA VAL A 307 -22.91 8.45 8.59
C VAL A 307 -23.44 7.03 8.46
N ARG A 308 -24.62 6.80 9.03
CA ARG A 308 -25.31 5.51 9.09
C ARG A 308 -26.58 5.57 8.26
N PHE A 309 -26.85 4.51 7.50
CA PHE A 309 -28.06 4.31 6.73
C PHE A 309 -28.76 3.01 7.14
N THR A 310 -30.07 3.07 7.38
CA THR A 310 -30.91 1.92 7.73
C THR A 310 -32.23 1.93 6.97
N ALA A 311 -32.75 0.74 6.70
CA ALA A 311 -34.06 0.53 6.11
C ALA A 311 -34.92 -0.33 7.05
N THR A 312 -36.15 0.08 7.32
CA THR A 312 -37.08 -0.64 8.20
C THR A 312 -38.35 -1.01 7.43
N ASN A 313 -38.71 -2.30 7.42
CA ASN A 313 -39.91 -2.81 6.75
C ASN A 313 -40.66 -3.76 7.69
N ASP A 314 -41.99 -3.64 7.78
CA ASP A 314 -42.87 -4.41 8.69
C ASP A 314 -42.35 -4.52 10.15
N GLY A 315 -41.67 -3.48 10.64
CA GLY A 315 -41.09 -3.42 11.99
C GLY A 315 -39.69 -4.03 12.15
N TYR A 316 -39.11 -4.60 11.09
CA TYR A 316 -37.76 -5.14 11.08
C TYR A 316 -36.78 -4.15 10.44
N THR A 317 -35.71 -3.79 11.14
CA THR A 317 -34.65 -2.89 10.62
C THR A 317 -33.49 -3.69 10.05
N SER A 318 -32.89 -3.18 8.97
CA SER A 318 -31.66 -3.73 8.38
C SER A 318 -30.48 -3.68 9.35
N THR A 319 -29.45 -4.50 9.10
CA THR A 319 -28.10 -4.14 9.55
C THR A 319 -27.78 -2.73 9.01
N PRO A 320 -27.21 -1.81 9.80
CA PRO A 320 -26.86 -0.49 9.29
C PRO A 320 -25.70 -0.57 8.29
N ALA A 321 -25.81 0.15 7.18
CA ALA A 321 -24.66 0.51 6.37
C ALA A 321 -24.01 1.76 6.95
N GLU A 322 -22.69 1.80 7.04
CA GLU A 322 -21.94 2.91 7.64
C GLU A 322 -20.82 3.37 6.72
N ILE A 323 -20.54 4.67 6.74
CA ILE A 323 -19.44 5.29 6.00
C ILE A 323 -18.84 6.43 6.82
N ILE A 324 -17.53 6.62 6.75
CA ILE A 324 -16.84 7.69 7.49
C ILE A 324 -16.55 8.83 6.52
N LEU A 325 -17.21 9.96 6.73
CA LEU A 325 -16.90 11.22 6.06
C LEU A 325 -15.80 11.94 6.86
N LYS A 326 -14.83 12.54 6.17
CA LYS A 326 -13.71 13.23 6.80
C LYS A 326 -13.49 14.62 6.22
N VAL A 327 -13.55 15.63 7.07
CA VAL A 327 -13.21 17.02 6.72
C VAL A 327 -11.87 17.36 7.34
N ASN A 328 -10.83 17.40 6.52
CA ASN A 328 -9.48 17.68 6.96
C ASN A 328 -9.21 19.20 6.92
N PRO A 329 -8.55 19.77 7.94
CA PRO A 329 -8.30 21.22 8.03
C PRO A 329 -7.35 21.69 6.92
N VAL A 330 -7.65 22.84 6.30
CA VAL A 330 -6.76 23.48 5.32
C VAL A 330 -5.56 24.12 6.02
N ALA A 331 -4.41 23.47 5.92
CA ALA A 331 -3.13 23.97 6.37
C ALA A 331 -2.61 25.10 5.47
N LYS A 332 -1.88 26.05 6.05
CA LYS A 332 -1.17 27.08 5.29
C LYS A 332 0.01 26.44 4.54
N SER A 333 0.09 26.69 3.24
CA SER A 333 1.27 26.33 2.45
C SER A 333 2.45 27.27 2.72
N ILE A 334 3.65 26.71 2.76
CA ILE A 334 4.90 27.41 3.03
C ILE A 334 5.97 26.84 2.11
N GLY A 335 6.76 27.70 1.48
CA GLY A 335 7.89 27.28 0.66
C GLY A 335 8.82 28.42 0.24
N SER A 336 9.88 28.04 -0.45
CA SER A 336 10.97 28.90 -0.92
C SER A 336 11.47 28.42 -2.28
N ILE A 337 12.29 29.21 -2.97
CA ILE A 337 12.98 28.80 -4.20
C ILE A 337 14.48 28.96 -3.95
N LYS A 338 15.26 27.94 -4.32
CA LYS A 338 16.72 27.91 -4.27
C LYS A 338 17.30 27.94 -5.68
N SER A 339 18.37 28.69 -5.88
CA SER A 339 19.14 28.79 -7.12
C SER A 339 20.36 27.86 -7.10
N ASP A 340 20.74 27.39 -8.28
CA ASP A 340 21.97 26.65 -8.56
C ASP A 340 22.55 27.16 -9.90
N PRO A 341 23.71 27.85 -9.91
CA PRO A 341 24.48 28.30 -8.74
C PRO A 341 23.69 29.27 -7.85
N GLU A 342 24.06 29.37 -6.58
CA GLU A 342 23.36 30.20 -5.57
C GLU A 342 23.23 31.67 -6.01
N ASN A 343 24.29 32.23 -6.61
CA ASN A 343 24.24 33.49 -7.35
C ASN A 343 24.24 33.21 -8.87
N PRO A 344 23.11 33.42 -9.59
CA PRO A 344 23.07 33.28 -11.04
C PRO A 344 23.97 34.30 -11.75
N ILE A 345 24.78 33.83 -12.71
CA ILE A 345 25.76 34.62 -13.47
C ILE A 345 25.20 34.96 -14.86
N ALA A 346 25.35 36.21 -15.29
CA ALA A 346 24.78 36.69 -16.55
C ALA A 346 25.27 35.86 -17.76
N GLY A 347 24.35 35.49 -18.66
CA GLY A 347 24.67 34.74 -19.88
C GLY A 347 24.95 33.24 -19.69
N LYS A 348 25.11 32.74 -18.45
CA LYS A 348 25.27 31.31 -18.14
C LYS A 348 23.90 30.63 -17.95
N ALA A 349 23.85 29.30 -17.96
CA ALA A 349 22.65 28.57 -17.57
C ALA A 349 22.41 28.69 -16.04
N GLY A 350 21.16 28.57 -15.62
CA GLY A 350 20.77 28.64 -14.20
C GLY A 350 19.57 27.75 -13.88
N LYS A 351 19.56 27.17 -12.68
CA LYS A 351 18.58 26.17 -12.22
C LYS A 351 17.90 26.68 -10.95
N PHE A 352 16.57 26.65 -10.92
CA PHE A 352 15.76 27.13 -9.79
C PHE A 352 14.86 26.01 -9.30
N THR A 353 14.97 25.63 -8.03
CA THR A 353 14.20 24.52 -7.44
C THR A 353 13.31 25.06 -6.32
N VAL A 354 12.00 24.82 -6.41
CA VAL A 354 11.03 25.20 -5.37
C VAL A 354 10.94 24.13 -4.29
N ASP A 355 10.92 24.52 -3.02
CA ASP A 355 10.85 23.65 -1.85
C ASP A 355 9.64 24.05 -1.00
N SER A 356 8.76 23.12 -0.62
CA SER A 356 7.55 23.43 0.15
C SER A 356 6.92 22.22 0.83
N ASN A 357 6.11 22.48 1.86
CA ASN A 357 5.34 21.46 2.59
C ASN A 357 4.30 20.71 1.72
N ILE A 358 3.89 21.28 0.57
CA ILE A 358 3.06 20.59 -0.43
C ILE A 358 3.86 19.47 -1.12
N ILE A 359 5.14 19.73 -1.41
CA ILE A 359 6.03 18.83 -2.17
C ILE A 359 6.53 17.68 -1.31
N GLU A 360 6.91 17.94 -0.06
CA GLU A 360 7.43 16.93 0.89
C GLU A 360 6.47 15.75 1.07
N ASN A 361 5.16 16.03 1.03
CA ASN A 361 4.10 15.03 1.15
C ASN A 361 3.67 14.41 -0.20
N GLY A 362 4.27 14.82 -1.32
CA GLY A 362 4.03 14.26 -2.67
C GLY A 362 2.83 14.86 -3.43
N ASN A 363 2.23 15.94 -2.94
CA ASN A 363 0.82 16.26 -3.20
C ASN A 363 0.57 17.40 -4.20
N VAL A 364 1.41 17.52 -5.24
CA VAL A 364 1.33 18.61 -6.23
C VAL A 364 0.47 18.24 -7.43
N GLY A 365 -0.53 19.07 -7.71
CA GLY A 365 -1.31 19.02 -8.95
C GLY A 365 -0.47 19.53 -10.12
N SER A 366 -0.05 20.80 -10.03
CA SER A 366 0.74 21.50 -11.03
C SER A 366 1.73 22.49 -10.41
N TYR A 367 2.78 22.82 -11.18
CA TYR A 367 3.68 23.95 -10.94
C TYR A 367 3.55 24.93 -12.11
N GLN A 368 3.45 26.23 -11.84
CA GLN A 368 3.52 27.29 -12.86
C GLN A 368 4.68 28.23 -12.53
N TRP A 369 5.63 28.33 -13.45
CA TRP A 369 6.86 29.10 -13.27
C TRP A 369 6.79 30.43 -14.01
N TYR A 370 7.24 31.49 -13.36
CA TYR A 370 7.27 32.85 -13.91
C TYR A 370 8.63 33.49 -13.70
N THR A 371 9.06 34.32 -14.65
CA THR A 371 10.24 35.18 -14.53
C THR A 371 9.88 36.66 -14.67
N ASN A 372 10.67 37.51 -14.02
CA ASN A 372 10.58 38.98 -14.12
C ASN A 372 12.00 39.53 -14.27
N GLU A 373 12.17 40.46 -15.22
CA GLU A 373 13.47 40.93 -15.73
C GLU A 373 13.65 42.43 -15.47
N GLY A 374 13.62 42.81 -14.18
CA GLY A 374 13.98 44.15 -13.72
C GLY A 374 12.83 45.14 -13.52
N GLY A 375 11.59 44.69 -13.35
CA GLY A 375 10.43 45.58 -13.10
C GLY A 375 9.71 45.33 -11.76
N SER A 376 9.07 46.36 -11.21
CA SER A 376 8.25 46.27 -9.99
C SER A 376 6.76 46.36 -10.31
N GLY A 377 6.11 45.22 -10.55
CA GLY A 377 4.68 45.13 -10.84
C GLY A 377 4.25 43.70 -11.19
N GLU A 378 2.98 43.35 -10.98
CA GLU A 378 2.48 42.02 -11.37
C GLU A 378 2.50 41.80 -12.89
N ASP A 379 2.35 42.88 -13.67
CA ASP A 379 2.38 42.89 -15.13
C ASP A 379 3.76 42.57 -15.74
N LYS A 380 4.80 42.43 -14.89
CA LYS A 380 6.17 42.10 -15.30
C LYS A 380 6.48 40.61 -15.23
N TRP A 381 5.64 39.82 -14.57
CA TRP A 381 5.79 38.37 -14.49
C TRP A 381 5.35 37.66 -15.77
N LYS A 382 6.33 37.18 -16.54
CA LYS A 382 6.10 36.37 -17.74
C LYS A 382 6.00 34.90 -17.33
N LEU A 383 4.92 34.23 -17.72
CA LEU A 383 4.81 32.76 -17.59
C LEU A 383 5.88 32.11 -18.47
N VAL A 384 6.66 31.18 -17.92
CA VAL A 384 7.66 30.41 -18.67
C VAL A 384 6.98 29.25 -19.40
N PRO A 385 7.04 29.17 -20.74
CA PRO A 385 6.56 28.01 -21.48
C PRO A 385 7.46 26.80 -21.21
N ILE A 386 6.89 25.73 -20.67
CA ILE A 386 7.56 24.44 -20.45
C ILE A 386 6.98 23.44 -21.46
N ASP A 387 7.82 22.57 -22.03
CA ASP A 387 7.38 21.62 -23.06
C ASP A 387 6.31 20.65 -22.53
N ASN A 388 5.28 20.44 -23.35
CA ASN A 388 3.91 20.45 -22.88
C ASN A 388 3.33 19.04 -22.70
N GLN A 389 4.10 18.16 -22.05
CA GLN A 389 3.70 16.75 -21.82
C GLN A 389 3.58 16.31 -20.36
N THR A 390 3.97 17.11 -19.36
CA THR A 390 3.76 16.75 -17.94
C THR A 390 3.41 17.90 -16.98
N GLY A 391 3.89 19.13 -17.19
CA GLY A 391 3.59 20.28 -16.31
C GLY A 391 4.04 20.11 -14.84
N ARG A 392 5.01 19.23 -14.58
CA ARG A 392 5.26 18.65 -13.25
C ARG A 392 6.74 18.58 -12.84
N PHE A 393 7.44 19.70 -12.95
CA PHE A 393 8.83 19.81 -12.48
C PHE A 393 8.98 20.75 -11.29
N LYS A 394 9.56 20.20 -10.19
CA LYS A 394 10.04 20.92 -8.99
C LYS A 394 11.13 21.96 -9.33
N THR A 395 11.65 21.91 -10.56
CA THR A 395 12.79 22.70 -11.04
C THR A 395 12.45 23.38 -12.36
N LEU A 396 12.79 24.67 -12.46
CA LEU A 396 12.94 25.42 -13.70
C LEU A 396 14.42 25.46 -14.07
N GLU A 397 14.74 25.21 -15.34
CA GLU A 397 16.08 25.42 -15.90
C GLU A 397 16.00 26.46 -17.00
N ILE A 398 16.88 27.47 -16.96
CA ILE A 398 17.02 28.49 -18.01
C ILE A 398 18.40 28.37 -18.65
N THR A 399 18.44 28.42 -19.98
CA THR A 399 19.66 28.24 -20.78
C THR A 399 20.60 29.45 -20.74
N SER A 400 20.05 30.64 -20.45
CA SER A 400 20.80 31.88 -20.29
C SER A 400 20.09 32.78 -19.28
N VAL A 401 20.80 33.13 -18.21
CA VAL A 401 20.40 34.14 -17.21
C VAL A 401 20.49 35.53 -17.88
N PRO A 402 19.46 36.40 -17.77
CA PRO A 402 19.46 37.72 -18.39
C PRO A 402 20.56 38.63 -17.82
N THR A 403 20.86 39.73 -18.51
CA THR A 403 21.77 40.79 -18.02
C THR A 403 21.09 41.82 -17.13
N THR A 404 19.77 41.74 -16.96
CA THR A 404 18.96 42.57 -16.06
C THR A 404 18.47 41.76 -14.86
N LEU A 405 18.31 42.43 -13.71
CA LEU A 405 17.84 41.86 -12.44
C LEU A 405 16.74 40.81 -12.63
N LEU A 406 17.02 39.57 -12.21
CA LEU A 406 16.10 38.44 -12.33
C LEU A 406 15.34 38.24 -11.02
N GLN A 407 14.04 38.01 -11.13
CA GLN A 407 13.23 37.33 -10.12
C GLN A 407 12.55 36.12 -10.74
N VAL A 408 12.37 35.08 -9.93
CA VAL A 408 11.68 33.83 -10.27
C VAL A 408 10.56 33.57 -9.26
N ARG A 409 9.38 33.17 -9.75
CA ARG A 409 8.22 32.77 -8.96
C ARG A 409 7.73 31.40 -9.40
N CYS A 410 7.26 30.59 -8.46
CA CYS A 410 6.61 29.31 -8.69
C CYS A 410 5.28 29.28 -7.94
N ASP A 411 4.20 29.19 -8.70
CA ASP A 411 2.85 29.03 -8.17
C ASP A 411 2.48 27.54 -8.19
N ILE A 412 2.19 26.97 -7.03
CA ILE A 412 1.92 25.54 -6.83
C ILE A 412 0.46 25.33 -6.47
N THR A 413 -0.21 24.50 -7.25
CA THR A 413 -1.59 24.03 -6.96
C THR A 413 -1.53 22.62 -6.36
N PRO A 414 -2.09 22.40 -5.15
CA PRO A 414 -2.12 21.07 -4.53
C PRO A 414 -3.19 20.15 -5.13
N ILE A 415 -3.09 18.85 -4.86
CA ILE A 415 -4.15 17.88 -5.20
C ILE A 415 -5.23 17.88 -4.10
N TYR A 416 -6.29 18.64 -4.35
CA TYR A 416 -7.42 18.86 -3.43
C TYR A 416 -8.20 17.60 -3.00
N THR A 417 -8.10 16.48 -3.72
CA THR A 417 -8.90 15.27 -3.43
C THR A 417 -8.44 14.48 -2.20
N ASN A 418 -7.31 14.83 -1.58
CA ASN A 418 -6.84 14.23 -0.33
C ASN A 418 -6.04 15.19 0.57
N ASN A 419 -5.56 16.33 0.06
CA ASN A 419 -4.50 17.09 0.72
C ASN A 419 -4.82 18.58 0.83
N CYS A 420 -4.96 19.02 2.07
CA CYS A 420 -5.61 20.29 2.38
C CYS A 420 -4.57 21.35 2.67
N TYR A 421 -4.02 21.89 1.58
CA TYR A 421 -3.13 23.05 1.60
C TYR A 421 -3.74 24.20 0.81
N THR A 422 -3.44 25.44 1.19
CA THR A 422 -3.67 26.59 0.31
C THR A 422 -2.77 26.52 -0.93
N ASN A 423 -3.20 27.10 -2.06
CA ASN A 423 -2.28 27.41 -3.16
C ASN A 423 -1.05 28.16 -2.61
N LEU A 424 0.13 27.86 -3.12
CA LEU A 424 1.38 28.53 -2.72
C LEU A 424 1.88 29.40 -3.87
N SER A 425 2.29 30.63 -3.58
CA SER A 425 3.14 31.41 -4.47
C SER A 425 4.49 31.60 -3.78
N ALA A 426 5.51 30.85 -4.23
CA ALA A 426 6.87 31.00 -3.76
C ALA A 426 7.62 31.95 -4.69
N THR A 427 8.26 32.98 -4.15
CA THR A 427 8.99 34.00 -4.94
C THR A 427 10.41 34.15 -4.38
N THR A 428 11.39 34.27 -5.28
CA THR A 428 12.79 34.56 -4.93
C THR A 428 12.99 36.02 -4.53
N GLY A 429 14.12 36.31 -3.86
CA GLY A 429 14.64 37.67 -3.85
C GLY A 429 15.00 38.15 -5.26
N ALA A 430 15.30 39.44 -5.40
CA ALA A 430 15.95 39.94 -6.61
C ALA A 430 17.41 39.48 -6.64
N TYR A 431 17.80 38.72 -7.66
CA TYR A 431 19.21 38.39 -7.87
C TYR A 431 19.93 39.61 -8.44
N THR A 432 20.89 40.13 -7.70
CA THR A 432 21.96 40.97 -8.25
C THR A 432 22.87 40.06 -9.07
N ILE A 433 22.61 40.02 -10.37
CA ILE A 433 23.29 39.10 -11.30
C ILE A 433 24.76 39.50 -11.40
N GLU A 434 25.64 38.57 -11.08
CA GLU A 434 27.08 38.81 -11.18
C GLU A 434 27.48 38.91 -12.65
N SER A 435 28.05 40.05 -13.02
CA SER A 435 28.77 40.22 -14.27
C SER A 435 30.12 39.54 -14.10
N GLU A 436 30.45 38.63 -15.02
CA GLU A 436 31.76 37.99 -15.09
C GLU A 436 32.83 39.07 -15.37
N LEU A 437 33.49 39.54 -14.30
CA LEU A 437 34.50 40.60 -14.37
C LEU A 437 35.76 40.06 -15.06
N ILE A 438 35.95 40.45 -16.32
CA ILE A 438 37.21 40.25 -17.05
C ILE A 438 38.28 41.17 -16.44
N VAL A 439 38.90 40.71 -15.36
CA VAL A 439 40.07 41.34 -14.74
C VAL A 439 41.28 41.22 -15.69
N LEU A 440 42.04 42.31 -15.84
CA LEU A 440 43.28 42.29 -16.61
C LEU A 440 44.43 41.75 -15.74
N PRO A 441 45.40 41.02 -16.33
CA PRO A 441 46.46 40.39 -15.56
C PRO A 441 47.45 41.38 -14.94
N VAL A 442 47.74 41.16 -13.65
CA VAL A 442 48.86 41.69 -12.85
C VAL A 442 49.18 43.19 -13.00
N GLU A 443 48.66 44.00 -12.07
CA GLU A 443 49.05 45.42 -11.97
C GLU A 443 50.42 45.58 -11.28
N ILE A 444 51.38 46.22 -11.96
CA ILE A 444 52.71 46.53 -11.40
C ILE A 444 52.74 47.94 -10.81
N ILE A 445 53.17 48.07 -9.55
CA ILE A 445 53.32 49.36 -8.86
C ILE A 445 54.58 50.08 -9.37
N TYR A 446 55.72 49.36 -9.42
CA TYR A 446 56.97 49.90 -9.91
C TYR A 446 57.92 48.83 -10.44
N LEU A 447 58.86 49.28 -11.28
CA LEU A 447 60.09 48.57 -11.63
C LEU A 447 61.26 49.56 -11.57
N GLN A 448 62.35 49.17 -10.92
CA GLN A 448 63.60 49.92 -10.83
C GLN A 448 64.80 49.02 -11.15
N ALA A 449 65.90 49.62 -11.62
CA ALA A 449 67.18 48.95 -11.83
C ALA A 449 68.32 49.90 -11.42
N SER A 450 69.18 49.47 -10.49
CA SER A 450 70.23 50.30 -9.89
C SER A 450 71.62 49.66 -10.04
N LYS A 451 72.65 50.49 -10.27
CA LYS A 451 74.04 50.04 -10.35
C LYS A 451 74.63 49.91 -8.94
N GLN A 452 75.05 48.71 -8.56
CA GLN A 452 75.73 48.44 -7.30
C GLN A 452 77.12 47.85 -7.61
N GLY A 453 78.15 48.72 -7.63
CA GLY A 453 79.50 48.37 -8.06
C GLY A 453 79.54 47.92 -9.54
N SER A 454 79.88 46.66 -9.78
CA SER A 454 79.84 46.00 -11.09
C SER A 454 78.48 45.39 -11.45
N ASN A 455 77.56 45.32 -10.49
CA ASN A 455 76.31 44.58 -10.60
C ASN A 455 75.15 45.53 -10.92
N VAL A 456 74.04 44.97 -11.41
CA VAL A 456 72.75 45.65 -11.43
C VAL A 456 71.79 44.91 -10.53
N VAL A 457 71.13 45.62 -9.62
CA VAL A 457 70.03 45.11 -8.81
C VAL A 457 68.73 45.65 -9.39
N LEU A 458 67.80 44.75 -9.72
CA LEU A 458 66.45 45.08 -10.14
C LEU A 458 65.50 44.85 -8.97
N GLU A 459 64.52 45.73 -8.80
CA GLU A 459 63.51 45.66 -7.75
C GLU A 459 62.15 46.07 -8.34
N TRP A 460 61.10 45.30 -8.04
CA TRP A 460 59.74 45.58 -8.49
C TRP A 460 58.70 45.16 -7.47
N ALA A 461 57.51 45.73 -7.60
CA ALA A 461 56.34 45.38 -6.78
C ALA A 461 55.09 45.25 -7.65
N THR A 462 54.27 44.24 -7.37
CA THR A 462 52.91 44.06 -7.91
C THR A 462 51.87 44.46 -6.86
N ALA A 463 50.75 45.04 -7.28
CA ALA A 463 49.65 45.44 -6.38
C ALA A 463 48.70 44.27 -6.10
N GLN A 464 48.29 43.60 -7.18
CA GLN A 464 47.57 42.33 -7.19
C GLN A 464 48.21 41.40 -8.21
N GLU A 465 48.26 40.11 -7.87
CA GLU A 465 48.65 39.02 -8.75
C GLU A 465 47.46 38.07 -8.90
N GLU A 466 47.14 37.65 -10.12
CA GLU A 466 46.09 36.68 -10.38
C GLU A 466 46.49 35.82 -11.56
N ASN A 467 46.48 34.50 -11.36
CA ASN A 467 47.05 33.48 -12.24
C ASN A 467 48.50 33.75 -12.68
N ASN A 468 49.28 34.50 -11.89
CA ASN A 468 50.66 34.86 -12.22
C ASN A 468 51.60 33.66 -12.04
N LYS A 469 52.36 33.31 -13.07
CA LYS A 469 53.40 32.27 -13.00
C LYS A 469 54.75 32.85 -12.58
N GLY A 470 55.02 34.11 -12.92
CA GLY A 470 56.24 34.83 -12.54
C GLY A 470 56.83 35.67 -13.67
N PHE A 471 58.08 36.08 -13.50
CA PHE A 471 58.74 37.12 -14.30
C PHE A 471 60.07 36.63 -14.89
N PHE A 472 60.21 36.69 -16.20
CA PHE A 472 61.52 36.65 -16.85
C PHE A 472 62.19 38.02 -16.72
N VAL A 473 63.40 38.04 -16.18
CA VAL A 473 64.25 39.22 -16.12
C VAL A 473 65.11 39.25 -17.38
N GLU A 474 64.90 40.25 -18.24
CA GLU A 474 65.51 40.31 -19.56
C GLU A 474 66.39 41.57 -19.72
N MET A 475 67.56 41.41 -20.33
CA MET A 475 68.58 42.45 -20.50
C MET A 475 68.97 42.62 -21.97
N SER A 476 69.21 43.87 -22.36
CA SER A 476 69.60 44.28 -23.71
C SER A 476 70.70 45.34 -23.68
N THR A 477 71.58 45.34 -24.68
CA THR A 477 72.64 46.34 -24.89
C THR A 477 72.32 47.34 -26.01
N ASP A 478 71.37 47.02 -26.90
CA ASP A 478 70.91 47.87 -28.00
C ASP A 478 69.53 48.52 -27.73
N GLY A 479 68.80 48.04 -26.72
CA GLY A 479 67.44 48.45 -26.37
C GLY A 479 66.34 47.69 -27.13
N LEU A 480 66.71 46.81 -28.06
CA LEU A 480 65.82 46.12 -29.01
C LEU A 480 65.87 44.59 -28.83
N SER A 481 67.07 44.04 -28.76
CA SER A 481 67.38 42.62 -28.65
C SER A 481 67.55 42.25 -27.18
N TYR A 482 66.57 41.54 -26.60
CA TYR A 482 66.57 41.16 -25.18
C TYR A 482 66.94 39.69 -24.97
N THR A 483 67.85 39.44 -24.03
CA THR A 483 68.26 38.11 -23.57
C THR A 483 67.76 37.88 -22.15
N SER A 484 67.16 36.73 -21.87
CA SER A 484 66.76 36.35 -20.51
C SER A 484 67.98 36.09 -19.63
N LEU A 485 68.06 36.76 -18.48
CA LEU A 485 69.06 36.53 -17.43
C LEU A 485 68.59 35.49 -16.39
N GLY A 486 67.28 35.27 -16.27
CA GLY A 486 66.68 34.32 -15.34
C GLY A 486 65.17 34.46 -15.25
N PHE A 487 64.54 33.51 -14.56
CA PHE A 487 63.13 33.56 -14.18
C PHE A 487 63.02 33.72 -12.66
N VAL A 488 62.04 34.50 -12.22
CA VAL A 488 61.66 34.65 -10.81
C VAL A 488 60.20 34.23 -10.71
N GLU A 489 59.95 33.09 -10.07
CA GLU A 489 58.61 32.54 -9.87
C GLU A 489 57.74 33.50 -9.04
N SER A 490 56.42 33.50 -9.28
CA SER A 490 55.49 34.27 -8.44
C SER A 490 55.52 33.73 -7.01
N LYS A 491 55.52 34.61 -6.01
CA LYS A 491 55.51 34.20 -4.59
C LYS A 491 54.24 33.46 -4.21
N ASN A 492 53.12 33.93 -4.77
CA ASN A 492 51.83 33.26 -4.76
C ASN A 492 51.26 33.38 -6.18
N GLY A 493 50.58 32.35 -6.70
CA GLY A 493 49.94 32.44 -8.02
C GLY A 493 48.80 33.46 -8.06
N ASN A 494 48.13 33.63 -6.91
CA ASN A 494 47.12 34.65 -6.65
C ASN A 494 47.49 35.40 -5.35
N ALA A 495 47.51 36.73 -5.37
CA ALA A 495 47.73 37.58 -4.20
C ALA A 495 47.01 38.92 -4.37
N ALA A 496 46.02 39.21 -3.54
CA ALA A 496 45.32 40.50 -3.50
C ALA A 496 46.05 41.56 -2.63
N VAL A 497 47.37 41.43 -2.44
CA VAL A 497 48.21 42.28 -1.59
C VAL A 497 49.64 42.37 -2.14
N GLU A 498 50.30 43.50 -1.90
CA GLU A 498 51.59 43.86 -2.50
C GLU A 498 52.68 42.77 -2.38
N GLN A 499 53.28 42.37 -3.51
CA GLN A 499 54.41 41.45 -3.54
C GLN A 499 55.69 42.13 -4.05
N LEU A 500 56.70 42.19 -3.17
CA LEU A 500 58.02 42.77 -3.45
C LEU A 500 59.01 41.73 -4.01
N TYR A 501 59.69 42.02 -5.10
CA TYR A 501 60.63 41.12 -5.79
C TYR A 501 61.98 41.79 -6.08
N THR A 502 63.03 40.98 -6.23
CA THR A 502 64.38 41.45 -6.59
C THR A 502 65.16 40.43 -7.42
N PHE A 503 66.09 40.92 -8.25
CA PHE A 503 67.05 40.12 -9.02
C PHE A 503 68.41 40.84 -9.11
N THR A 504 69.52 40.09 -9.23
CA THR A 504 70.86 40.68 -9.37
C THR A 504 71.62 40.15 -10.59
N ASP A 505 71.88 41.02 -11.56
CA ASP A 505 72.82 40.77 -12.66
C ASP A 505 74.26 40.93 -12.15
N ARG A 506 74.98 39.79 -12.09
CA ARG A 506 76.38 39.68 -11.63
C ARG A 506 77.40 39.48 -12.76
N GLU A 507 77.03 39.75 -14.02
CA GLU A 507 77.95 39.67 -15.17
C GLU A 507 79.15 40.61 -14.97
N ARG A 508 80.38 40.16 -15.29
CA ARG A 508 81.60 40.95 -15.14
C ARG A 508 81.90 41.77 -16.39
N GLY A 509 82.55 42.92 -16.23
CA GLY A 509 83.04 43.72 -17.37
C GLY A 509 81.96 44.51 -18.12
N LYS A 510 80.78 44.71 -17.53
CA LYS A 510 79.69 45.53 -18.09
C LYS A 510 80.21 46.91 -18.52
N GLN A 511 79.86 47.32 -19.74
CA GLN A 511 80.22 48.59 -20.37
C GLN A 511 79.01 49.16 -21.11
N GLY A 512 79.05 50.45 -21.42
CA GLY A 512 78.01 51.15 -22.18
C GLY A 512 76.68 51.24 -21.42
N THR A 513 75.59 51.37 -22.18
CA THR A 513 74.22 51.41 -21.66
C THR A 513 73.62 50.00 -21.69
N ARG A 514 72.92 49.63 -20.61
CA ARG A 514 72.10 48.41 -20.55
C ARG A 514 70.65 48.75 -20.23
N TYR A 515 69.75 47.99 -20.83
CA TYR A 515 68.31 48.11 -20.69
C TYR A 515 67.78 46.83 -20.05
N TYR A 516 67.00 46.96 -18.98
CA TYR A 516 66.46 45.84 -18.21
C TYR A 516 64.94 45.91 -18.18
N ARG A 517 64.25 44.83 -18.55
CA ARG A 517 62.78 44.73 -18.50
C ARG A 517 62.35 43.45 -17.81
N LEU A 518 61.09 43.42 -17.39
CA LEU A 518 60.40 42.19 -17.04
C LEU A 518 59.52 41.75 -18.21
N ARG A 519 59.47 40.44 -18.46
CA ARG A 519 58.36 39.79 -19.16
C ARG A 519 57.64 38.91 -18.15
N GLN A 520 56.49 39.39 -17.69
CA GLN A 520 55.58 38.65 -16.83
C GLN A 520 54.91 37.54 -17.66
N VAL A 521 54.55 36.43 -17.01
CA VAL A 521 53.91 35.28 -17.63
C VAL A 521 52.84 34.72 -16.69
N ASP A 522 51.67 34.44 -17.22
CA ASP A 522 50.54 33.83 -16.51
C ASP A 522 50.59 32.29 -16.59
N VAL A 523 49.73 31.62 -15.82
CA VAL A 523 49.64 30.15 -15.75
C VAL A 523 49.16 29.55 -17.08
N ASP A 524 48.32 30.27 -17.83
CA ASP A 524 47.84 29.90 -19.17
C ASP A 524 48.89 30.13 -20.28
N GLY A 525 49.94 30.90 -20.00
CA GLY A 525 50.99 31.30 -20.94
C GLY A 525 50.84 32.70 -21.54
N THR A 526 49.83 33.49 -21.15
CA THR A 526 49.70 34.91 -21.49
C THR A 526 50.91 35.70 -20.94
N THR A 527 51.32 36.80 -21.58
CA THR A 527 52.53 37.55 -21.19
C THR A 527 52.38 39.07 -21.28
N ALA A 528 52.66 39.78 -20.18
CA ALA A 528 52.84 41.23 -20.16
C ALA A 528 54.34 41.64 -20.11
N TYR A 529 54.64 42.90 -20.47
CA TYR A 529 56.00 43.46 -20.45
C TYR A 529 56.06 44.77 -19.66
N PHE A 530 57.06 44.90 -18.79
CA PHE A 530 57.23 46.08 -17.94
C PHE A 530 58.66 46.64 -18.00
N GLY A 531 58.79 47.96 -18.22
CA GLY A 531 60.06 48.64 -18.46
C GLY A 531 60.25 49.05 -19.94
N PRO A 532 61.50 49.18 -20.43
CA PRO A 532 62.76 48.92 -19.74
C PRO A 532 63.13 49.99 -18.69
N LYS A 533 64.16 49.69 -17.90
CA LYS A 533 64.92 50.61 -17.05
C LYS A 533 66.38 50.59 -17.46
N THR A 534 67.01 51.76 -17.46
CA THR A 534 68.30 51.99 -18.11
C THR A 534 69.41 52.18 -17.09
N VAL A 535 70.51 51.44 -17.22
CA VAL A 535 71.70 51.53 -16.35
C VAL A 535 72.95 51.75 -17.20
N ASN A 536 73.70 52.81 -16.90
CA ASN A 536 74.90 53.17 -17.67
C ASN A 536 76.18 52.80 -16.90
N PHE A 537 77.08 52.08 -17.58
CA PHE A 537 78.38 51.66 -17.07
C PHE A 537 79.55 52.51 -17.54
N GLY A 538 79.35 53.38 -18.54
CA GLY A 538 80.38 54.20 -19.18
C GLY A 538 81.11 53.44 -20.31
N ALA A 539 81.84 54.20 -21.14
CA ALA A 539 82.83 53.62 -22.06
C ALA A 539 84.17 53.46 -21.34
N ALA A 540 84.89 52.35 -21.58
CA ALA A 540 86.16 52.10 -20.93
C ALA A 540 87.23 53.12 -21.37
N ALA A 541 87.81 53.85 -20.40
CA ALA A 541 88.88 54.81 -20.64
C ALA A 541 90.25 54.15 -20.58
N ASN A 542 91.26 54.73 -21.23
CA ASN A 542 92.68 54.39 -21.00
C ASN A 542 93.22 55.26 -19.85
N ARG A 543 92.90 54.91 -18.59
CA ARG A 543 93.31 55.67 -17.39
C ARG A 543 94.22 54.82 -16.51
N VAL A 544 95.39 55.35 -16.17
CA VAL A 544 96.33 54.73 -15.22
C VAL A 544 96.34 55.54 -13.93
N GLN A 545 96.27 54.88 -12.78
CA GLN A 545 96.35 55.49 -11.44
C GLN A 545 97.42 54.78 -10.61
N VAL A 546 98.21 55.56 -9.87
CA VAL A 546 99.42 55.10 -9.16
C VAL A 546 99.43 55.64 -7.73
N TYR A 547 99.42 54.75 -6.74
CA TYR A 547 99.28 55.12 -5.32
C TYR A 547 99.77 54.01 -4.36
N PRO A 548 100.17 54.31 -3.11
CA PRO A 548 100.22 55.64 -2.49
C PRO A 548 101.38 56.50 -3.01
N ASN A 549 101.30 57.80 -2.73
CA ASN A 549 102.39 58.75 -2.93
C ASN A 549 102.34 59.72 -1.73
N PRO A 550 103.29 59.69 -0.78
CA PRO A 550 104.55 58.92 -0.80
C PRO A 550 104.37 57.39 -0.72
N PHE A 551 105.44 56.65 -1.03
CA PHE A 551 105.50 55.18 -0.95
C PHE A 551 106.76 54.71 -0.21
N SER A 552 106.77 53.43 0.21
CA SER A 552 107.91 52.77 0.89
C SER A 552 108.54 51.66 0.03
N SER A 553 107.80 50.59 -0.27
CA SER A 553 108.25 49.44 -1.08
C SER A 553 107.21 48.86 -2.03
N GLU A 554 105.91 49.11 -1.81
CA GLU A 554 104.81 48.68 -2.69
C GLU A 554 104.08 49.91 -3.26
N ILE A 555 103.68 49.81 -4.53
CA ILE A 555 102.84 50.78 -5.22
C ILE A 555 101.73 50.01 -5.97
N ASN A 556 100.48 50.41 -5.78
CA ASN A 556 99.34 49.94 -6.58
C ASN A 556 99.31 50.68 -7.92
N LEU A 557 98.91 49.96 -8.96
CA LEU A 557 98.88 50.40 -10.35
C LEU A 557 97.56 49.92 -10.97
N ASP A 558 96.53 50.76 -10.89
CA ASP A 558 95.22 50.46 -11.46
C ASP A 558 95.16 50.98 -12.89
N ILE A 559 94.87 50.07 -13.84
CA ILE A 559 94.84 50.36 -15.27
C ILE A 559 93.42 50.11 -15.78
N GLU A 560 92.67 51.19 -16.00
CA GLU A 560 91.53 51.15 -16.91
C GLU A 560 92.07 51.14 -18.34
N ALA A 561 91.61 50.21 -19.17
CA ALA A 561 92.03 50.07 -20.57
C ALA A 561 90.81 49.98 -21.49
N ALA A 562 90.83 50.72 -22.61
CA ALA A 562 89.78 50.70 -23.62
C ALA A 562 89.81 49.45 -24.52
N ARG A 563 90.93 48.71 -24.52
CA ARG A 563 91.16 47.50 -25.33
C ARG A 563 92.17 46.58 -24.64
N ALA A 564 92.14 45.29 -25.00
CA ALA A 564 93.17 44.35 -24.56
C ALA A 564 94.56 44.73 -25.12
N GLY A 565 95.62 44.39 -24.39
CA GLY A 565 97.00 44.63 -24.83
C GLY A 565 98.03 44.50 -23.70
N THR A 566 99.21 45.07 -23.92
CA THR A 566 100.33 45.01 -22.96
C THR A 566 100.83 46.41 -22.62
N VAL A 567 100.87 46.72 -21.33
CA VAL A 567 101.46 47.95 -20.77
C VAL A 567 102.89 47.67 -20.33
N ILE A 568 103.84 48.49 -20.77
CA ILE A 568 105.23 48.48 -20.29
C ILE A 568 105.36 49.52 -19.18
N VAL A 569 105.79 49.09 -18.00
CA VAL A 569 105.96 49.95 -16.81
C VAL A 569 107.45 50.06 -16.52
N THR A 570 107.99 51.28 -16.51
CA THR A 570 109.42 51.56 -16.27
C THR A 570 109.57 52.53 -15.11
N VAL A 571 110.48 52.24 -14.18
CA VAL A 571 110.74 53.08 -12.99
C VAL A 571 112.16 53.61 -13.03
N THR A 572 112.31 54.92 -12.83
CA THR A 572 113.58 55.66 -12.83
C THR A 572 113.78 56.44 -11.54
N ASN A 573 115.02 56.78 -11.20
CA ASN A 573 115.33 57.76 -10.14
C ASN A 573 115.36 59.20 -10.70
N ALA A 574 115.56 60.18 -9.81
CA ALA A 574 115.71 61.60 -10.15
C ALA A 574 116.80 61.95 -11.19
N LEU A 575 117.76 61.05 -11.44
CA LEU A 575 118.83 61.20 -12.44
C LEU A 575 118.52 60.46 -13.76
N GLY A 576 117.29 59.96 -13.93
CA GLY A 576 116.84 59.21 -15.12
C GLY A 576 117.35 57.78 -15.19
N ARG A 577 118.14 57.29 -14.22
CA ARG A 577 118.63 55.90 -14.22
C ARG A 577 117.46 54.94 -13.99
N GLN A 578 117.26 54.02 -14.93
CA GLN A 578 116.28 52.94 -14.81
C GLN A 578 116.65 51.99 -13.66
N LEU A 579 115.62 51.58 -12.91
CA LEU A 579 115.71 50.71 -11.73
C LEU A 579 114.92 49.42 -11.93
N LEU A 580 113.76 49.52 -12.59
CA LEU A 580 112.87 48.39 -12.86
C LEU A 580 112.16 48.61 -14.21
N GLN A 581 111.92 47.53 -14.93
CA GLN A 581 110.94 47.49 -16.01
C GLN A 581 110.11 46.21 -15.91
N ARG A 582 108.80 46.30 -16.17
CA ARG A 582 107.88 45.16 -16.24
C ARG A 582 106.93 45.31 -17.43
N LYS A 583 106.34 44.20 -17.86
CA LYS A 583 105.24 44.14 -18.84
C LYS A 583 104.00 43.56 -18.15
N ILE A 584 102.84 44.17 -18.36
CA ILE A 584 101.56 43.80 -17.74
C ILE A 584 100.51 43.66 -18.84
N SER A 585 99.89 42.48 -18.95
CA SER A 585 98.77 42.27 -19.87
C SER A 585 97.47 42.79 -19.26
N VAL A 586 96.66 43.49 -20.05
CA VAL A 586 95.39 44.10 -19.65
C VAL A 586 94.25 43.72 -20.60
N GLN A 587 93.02 43.78 -20.08
CA GLN A 587 91.75 43.52 -20.78
C GLN A 587 90.87 44.78 -20.80
N PRO A 588 89.83 44.88 -21.65
CA PRO A 588 88.92 46.02 -21.66
C PRO A 588 88.21 46.21 -20.32
N GLY A 589 88.21 47.43 -19.78
CA GLY A 589 87.73 47.76 -18.44
C GLY A 589 88.86 47.89 -17.42
N ALA A 590 88.57 47.61 -16.14
CA ALA A 590 89.50 47.84 -15.03
C ALA A 590 90.42 46.63 -14.75
N ASN A 591 91.73 46.90 -14.65
CA ASN A 591 92.79 45.93 -14.39
C ASN A 591 93.63 46.41 -13.18
N PRO A 592 93.30 45.99 -11.94
CA PRO A 592 94.08 46.35 -10.77
C PRO A 592 95.40 45.60 -10.72
N GLY A 593 96.46 46.24 -10.21
CA GLY A 593 97.81 45.70 -10.22
C GLY A 593 98.70 46.24 -9.11
N LYS A 594 99.85 45.59 -8.88
CA LYS A 594 100.84 45.96 -7.86
C LYS A 594 102.26 45.88 -8.39
N LEU A 595 103.10 46.81 -7.93
CA LEU A 595 104.51 46.93 -8.26
C LEU A 595 105.33 46.98 -6.97
N MET A 596 106.23 46.01 -6.80
CA MET A 596 107.20 45.99 -5.71
C MET A 596 108.51 46.64 -6.18
N LEU A 597 109.09 47.48 -5.32
CA LEU A 597 110.39 48.13 -5.49
C LEU A 597 111.31 47.77 -4.32
N ASP A 598 112.63 47.85 -4.53
CA ASP A 598 113.61 47.52 -3.51
C ASP A 598 113.48 48.46 -2.28
N ALA A 599 113.37 47.86 -1.11
CA ALA A 599 113.28 48.54 0.17
C ALA A 599 114.49 49.46 0.41
N HIS A 600 115.68 49.10 -0.09
CA HIS A 600 116.94 49.83 0.11
C HIS A 600 117.14 51.01 -0.86
N LEU A 601 116.20 51.27 -1.77
CA LEU A 601 116.20 52.51 -2.55
C LEU A 601 116.21 53.74 -1.61
N PRO A 602 117.11 54.72 -1.78
CA PRO A 602 117.16 55.92 -0.94
C PRO A 602 115.84 56.69 -0.89
N GLN A 603 115.62 57.43 0.20
CA GLN A 603 114.57 58.45 0.25
C GLN A 603 114.80 59.50 -0.85
N GLY A 604 113.74 59.92 -1.53
CA GLY A 604 113.84 60.89 -2.63
C GLY A 604 112.88 60.66 -3.79
N MET A 605 113.18 61.30 -4.92
CA MET A 605 112.27 61.36 -6.07
C MET A 605 112.48 60.21 -7.07
N TYR A 606 111.37 59.59 -7.46
CA TYR A 606 111.26 58.53 -8.46
C TYR A 606 110.19 58.89 -9.50
N PHE A 607 110.31 58.33 -10.70
CA PHE A 607 109.30 58.47 -11.74
C PHE A 607 108.88 57.10 -12.26
N ILE A 608 107.57 56.93 -12.46
CA ILE A 608 106.97 55.73 -13.05
C ILE A 608 106.37 56.11 -14.39
N HIS A 609 106.90 55.52 -15.46
CA HIS A 609 106.44 55.70 -16.82
C HIS A 609 105.65 54.47 -17.25
N THR A 610 104.47 54.65 -17.84
CA THR A 610 103.68 53.55 -18.42
C THR A 610 103.43 53.79 -19.90
N GLN A 611 103.76 52.83 -20.75
CA GLN A 611 103.54 52.88 -22.21
C GLN A 611 102.61 51.77 -22.68
N MET A 612 101.61 52.09 -23.51
CA MET A 612 100.74 51.12 -24.18
C MET A 612 100.48 51.56 -25.63
N GLY A 613 101.33 51.12 -26.56
CA GLY A 613 101.40 51.72 -27.90
C GLY A 613 101.86 53.17 -27.79
N ASP A 614 101.11 54.09 -28.39
CA ASP A 614 101.37 55.54 -28.40
C ASP A 614 100.94 56.25 -27.09
N LEU A 615 100.27 55.54 -26.18
CA LEU A 615 99.81 56.10 -24.91
C LEU A 615 100.94 56.03 -23.87
N HIS A 616 101.46 57.20 -23.49
CA HIS A 616 102.48 57.36 -22.45
C HIS A 616 101.94 58.17 -21.28
N ASN A 617 102.04 57.64 -20.05
CA ASN A 617 101.83 58.40 -18.80
C ASN A 617 103.12 58.44 -17.99
N SER A 618 103.27 59.46 -17.13
CA SER A 618 104.42 59.65 -16.24
C SER A 618 103.95 60.13 -14.87
N PHE A 619 104.34 59.42 -13.80
CA PHE A 619 103.91 59.69 -12.44
C PHE A 619 105.12 60.00 -11.55
N LYS A 620 105.11 61.15 -10.89
CA LYS A 620 106.16 61.63 -9.98
C LYS A 620 105.90 61.13 -8.56
N MET A 621 106.72 60.20 -8.08
CA MET A 621 106.55 59.49 -6.81
C MET A 621 107.65 59.84 -5.80
N LEU A 622 107.28 60.17 -4.57
CA LEU A 622 108.21 60.39 -3.46
C LEU A 622 108.38 59.10 -2.65
N LYS A 623 109.62 58.65 -2.46
CA LYS A 623 109.93 57.60 -1.47
C LYS A 623 110.23 58.22 -0.11
N GLN A 624 109.61 57.67 0.94
CA GLN A 624 109.91 57.91 2.35
C GLN A 624 110.51 56.65 3.00
#